data_AF-A0A1Q6VBZ1-F1
#
_entry.id   AF-A0A1Q6VBZ1-F1
#
_cell.length_a   1.000
_cell.length_b   1.000
_cell.length_c   1.000
_cell.angle_alpha   90.00
_cell.angle_beta   90.00
_cell.angle_gamma   90.00
#
_symmetry.space_group_name_H-M   'P 1'
#
loop_
_entity.id
_entity.type
_entity.pdbx_description
1 polymer ?
#
loop_
_entity_poly.entity_id
_entity_poly.type
_entity_poly.pdbx_seq_one_letter_code
_entity_poly.pdbx_strand_id
1 'polypeptide(L)'
;MEFPPDVYKGVCFKRLTNRFDGAFTLIELIVVITVIIILTGLVLSTVGYAQKKGARARAETEIAAISAACESYKADNGVYPNNGDTNNLDARTSGNPSSPSYNLTSLALYNLLFGATNGSRTPNAGARSYFLFKPNMLSPADQTQNVLYIRDPFGYSYGYSTIQAATADTTKGYNPTFDLWSTGGGTTTNDVPKWIKNW
;
A
#
# COMPACT_ATOMS: atom_id res chain seq x y z
N MET A 1 -7.94 78.37 -64.95
CA MET A 1 -7.83 78.78 -63.54
C MET A 1 -7.38 77.53 -62.81
N GLU A 2 -6.06 77.38 -62.71
CA GLU A 2 -5.36 76.20 -62.21
C GLU A 2 -5.09 76.43 -60.72
N PHE A 3 -5.44 75.47 -59.86
CA PHE A 3 -5.13 75.46 -58.43
C PHE A 3 -4.24 74.24 -58.12
N PRO A 4 -3.30 74.35 -57.16
CA PRO A 4 -2.06 73.57 -57.13
C PRO A 4 -2.19 72.24 -56.33
N PRO A 5 -1.21 71.32 -56.48
CA PRO A 5 -1.17 70.07 -55.73
C PRO A 5 -0.47 70.20 -54.37
N ASP A 6 -1.13 69.72 -53.31
CA ASP A 6 -0.56 69.64 -51.97
C ASP A 6 0.27 68.36 -51.76
N VAL A 7 1.45 68.58 -51.18
CA VAL A 7 2.52 67.61 -50.91
C VAL A 7 2.23 66.87 -49.61
N TYR A 8 1.95 65.57 -49.68
CA TYR A 8 1.87 64.72 -48.49
C TYR A 8 3.27 64.22 -48.07
N LYS A 9 3.82 64.82 -47.03
CA LYS A 9 5.03 64.34 -46.34
C LYS A 9 4.69 63.13 -45.48
N GLY A 10 5.29 61.97 -45.78
CA GLY A 10 5.22 60.77 -44.96
C GLY A 10 5.96 60.95 -43.63
N VAL A 11 5.25 60.76 -42.52
CA VAL A 11 5.87 60.64 -41.19
C VAL A 11 6.35 59.20 -41.03
N CYS A 12 7.67 59.01 -40.96
CA CYS A 12 8.28 57.71 -40.70
C CYS A 12 8.25 57.43 -39.18
N PHE A 13 7.34 56.55 -38.75
CA PHE A 13 7.24 56.09 -37.37
C PHE A 13 8.28 54.99 -37.13
N LYS A 14 9.41 55.34 -36.51
CA LYS A 14 10.47 54.38 -36.18
C LYS A 14 10.05 53.56 -34.96
N ARG A 15 9.49 52.37 -35.19
CA ARG A 15 9.18 51.39 -34.15
C ARG A 15 10.49 50.85 -33.56
N LEU A 16 10.87 51.29 -32.37
CA LEU A 16 11.99 50.73 -31.62
C LEU A 16 11.54 49.38 -31.03
N THR A 17 11.60 48.32 -31.82
CA THR A 17 11.56 46.95 -31.29
C THR A 17 12.94 46.63 -30.73
N ASN A 18 13.08 46.67 -29.40
CA ASN A 18 14.18 46.01 -28.70
C ASN A 18 14.07 44.49 -28.97
N ARG A 19 14.73 44.02 -30.02
CA ARG A 19 14.94 42.59 -30.25
C ARG A 19 16.04 42.15 -29.29
N PHE A 20 15.65 41.61 -28.14
CA PHE A 20 16.51 40.65 -27.45
C PHE A 20 16.48 39.35 -28.27
N ASP A 21 17.21 39.31 -29.39
CA ASP A 21 17.45 38.08 -30.14
C ASP A 21 18.51 37.26 -29.39
N GLY A 22 18.08 36.58 -28.31
CA GLY A 22 18.87 35.54 -27.66
C GLY A 22 18.74 34.23 -28.42
N ALA A 23 19.65 33.97 -29.36
CA ALA A 23 19.78 32.66 -29.97
C ALA A 23 20.38 31.68 -28.95
N PHE A 24 19.67 30.59 -28.65
CA PHE A 24 20.15 29.53 -27.74
C PHE A 24 21.43 28.91 -28.27
N THR A 25 22.44 28.80 -27.41
CA THR A 25 23.70 28.15 -27.77
C THR A 25 23.62 26.64 -27.57
N LEU A 26 24.37 25.87 -28.37
CA LEU A 26 24.49 24.41 -28.18
C LEU A 26 25.03 24.06 -26.78
N ILE A 27 25.89 24.91 -26.22
CA ILE A 27 26.46 24.70 -24.88
C ILE A 27 25.40 24.86 -23.78
N GLU A 28 24.49 25.84 -23.90
CA GLU A 28 23.38 26.00 -22.95
C GLU A 28 22.47 24.77 -22.96
N LEU A 29 22.17 24.22 -24.15
CA LEU A 29 21.37 23.01 -24.24
C LEU A 29 22.08 21.80 -23.61
N ILE A 30 23.39 21.66 -23.84
CA ILE A 30 24.19 20.55 -23.29
C ILE A 30 24.28 20.63 -21.77
N VAL A 31 24.47 21.82 -21.20
CA VAL A 31 24.51 22.00 -19.74
C VAL A 31 23.16 21.65 -19.12
N VAL A 32 22.05 22.09 -19.72
CA VAL A 32 20.71 21.81 -19.21
C VAL A 32 20.41 20.31 -19.19
N ILE A 33 20.65 19.59 -20.29
CA ILE A 33 20.42 18.13 -20.31
C ILE A 33 21.36 17.40 -19.35
N THR A 34 22.59 17.89 -19.17
CA THR A 34 23.55 17.30 -18.22
C THR A 34 23.02 17.42 -16.79
N VAL A 35 22.49 18.59 -16.42
CA VAL A 35 21.87 18.79 -15.09
C VAL A 35 20.63 17.91 -14.92
N ILE A 36 19.78 17.79 -15.94
CA ILE A 36 18.59 16.92 -15.89
C ILE A 36 18.98 15.46 -15.69
N ILE A 37 20.00 14.95 -16.39
CA ILE A 37 20.48 13.56 -16.25
C ILE A 37 20.99 13.30 -14.83
N ILE A 38 21.74 14.24 -14.25
CA ILE A 38 22.25 14.12 -12.87
C ILE A 38 21.08 14.10 -11.87
N LEU A 39 20.14 15.04 -11.99
CA LEU A 39 18.99 15.13 -11.08
C LEU A 39 18.07 13.92 -11.20
N THR A 40 17.77 13.47 -12.41
CA THR A 40 16.92 12.29 -12.64
C THR A 40 17.56 11.02 -12.09
N GLY A 41 18.88 10.86 -12.23
CA GLY A 41 19.63 9.76 -11.62
C GLY A 41 19.49 9.71 -10.10
N LEU A 42 19.62 10.86 -9.43
CA LEU A 42 19.47 10.96 -7.98
C LEU A 42 18.03 10.69 -7.52
N VAL A 43 17.03 11.27 -8.18
CA VAL A 43 15.61 11.10 -7.82
C VAL A 43 15.21 9.62 -7.87
N LEU A 44 15.51 8.91 -8.95
CA LEU A 44 15.12 7.50 -9.11
C LEU A 44 15.68 6.59 -8.01
N SER A 45 16.90 6.87 -7.53
CA SER A 45 17.53 6.08 -6.46
C SER A 45 16.80 6.19 -5.11
N THR A 46 16.15 7.32 -4.82
CA THR A 46 15.53 7.60 -3.51
C THR A 46 14.09 7.07 -3.38
N VAL A 47 13.37 6.94 -4.50
CA VAL A 47 11.96 6.55 -4.51
C VAL A 47 11.74 5.15 -3.91
N GLY A 48 12.60 4.17 -4.25
CA GLY A 48 12.43 2.79 -3.77
C GLY A 48 12.50 2.66 -2.25
N TYR A 49 13.39 3.43 -1.60
CA TYR A 49 13.51 3.45 -0.14
C TYR A 49 12.30 4.13 0.52
N ALA A 50 11.88 5.28 -0.01
CA ALA A 50 10.71 6.00 0.49
C ALA A 50 9.42 5.17 0.38
N GLN A 51 9.23 4.45 -0.73
CA GLN A 51 8.09 3.54 -0.93
C GLN A 51 8.08 2.40 0.10
N LYS A 52 9.22 1.73 0.34
CA LYS A 52 9.32 0.67 1.36
C LYS A 52 9.05 1.18 2.77
N LYS A 53 9.57 2.36 3.11
CA LYS A 53 9.30 3.00 4.40
C LYS A 53 7.82 3.36 4.57
N GLY A 54 7.19 3.90 3.52
CA GLY A 54 5.74 4.19 3.50
C GLY A 54 4.90 2.93 3.63
N ALA A 55 5.25 1.86 2.90
CA ALA A 55 4.60 0.56 2.98
C ALA A 55 4.68 -0.04 4.39
N ARG A 56 5.83 0.07 5.05
CA ARG A 56 6.00 -0.37 6.45
C ARG A 56 5.12 0.42 7.41
N ALA A 57 5.15 1.76 7.34
CA ALA A 57 4.32 2.60 8.20
C ALA A 57 2.82 2.31 7.98
N ARG A 58 2.41 2.09 6.72
CA ARG A 58 1.04 1.66 6.40
C ARG A 58 0.72 0.31 7.04
N ALA A 59 1.60 -0.68 6.93
CA ALA A 59 1.40 -2.00 7.52
C ALA A 59 1.24 -1.93 9.04
N GLU A 60 2.04 -1.10 9.72
CA GLU A 60 1.94 -0.85 11.16
C GLU A 60 0.56 -0.29 11.53
N THR A 61 0.06 0.69 10.78
CA THR A 61 -1.27 1.27 11.01
C THR A 61 -2.42 0.30 10.72
N GLU A 62 -2.30 -0.51 9.66
CA GLU A 62 -3.29 -1.53 9.31
C GLU A 62 -3.34 -2.64 10.36
N ILE A 63 -2.19 -3.11 10.85
CA ILE A 63 -2.11 -4.10 11.93
C ILE A 63 -2.73 -3.56 13.22
N ALA A 64 -2.45 -2.31 13.60
CA ALA A 64 -3.04 -1.70 14.78
C ALA A 64 -4.58 -1.61 14.68
N ALA A 65 -5.08 -1.20 13.51
CA ALA A 65 -6.51 -1.06 13.27
C ALA A 65 -7.24 -2.43 13.25
N ILE A 66 -6.64 -3.44 12.62
CA ILE A 66 -7.16 -4.82 12.63
C ILE A 66 -7.11 -5.39 14.04
N SER A 67 -6.04 -5.16 14.81
CA SER A 67 -5.93 -5.62 16.20
C SER A 67 -7.03 -5.01 17.08
N ALA A 68 -7.34 -3.73 16.92
CA ALA A 68 -8.46 -3.10 17.63
C ALA A 68 -9.83 -3.70 17.24
N ALA A 69 -10.00 -4.09 15.98
CA ALA A 69 -11.19 -4.81 15.54
C ALA A 69 -11.26 -6.23 16.12
N CYS A 70 -10.14 -6.93 16.27
CA CYS A 70 -10.08 -8.21 16.97
C CYS A 70 -10.50 -8.09 18.44
N GLU A 71 -10.11 -7.03 19.13
CA GLU A 71 -10.58 -6.75 20.50
C GLU A 71 -12.09 -6.50 20.54
N SER A 72 -12.62 -5.74 19.58
CA SER A 72 -14.07 -5.50 19.47
C SER A 72 -14.85 -6.78 19.16
N TYR A 73 -14.31 -7.65 18.30
CA TYR A 73 -14.85 -8.97 18.02
C TYR A 73 -14.89 -9.82 19.28
N LYS A 74 -13.80 -9.86 20.05
CA LYS A 74 -13.76 -10.60 21.31
C LYS A 74 -14.72 -10.07 22.35
N ALA A 75 -14.92 -8.75 22.44
CA ALA A 75 -15.87 -8.17 23.37
C ALA A 75 -17.30 -8.72 23.14
N ASP A 76 -17.69 -8.93 21.89
CA ASP A 76 -19.02 -9.43 21.53
C ASP A 76 -19.11 -10.96 21.51
N ASN A 77 -18.02 -11.68 21.18
CA ASN A 77 -18.03 -13.13 20.96
C ASN A 77 -17.31 -13.96 22.05
N GLY A 78 -16.65 -13.31 23.00
CA GLY A 78 -15.89 -13.94 24.09
C GLY A 78 -14.53 -14.54 23.69
N VAL A 79 -14.24 -14.63 22.39
CA VAL A 79 -12.99 -15.21 21.85
C VAL A 79 -12.46 -14.32 20.72
N TYR A 80 -11.14 -14.28 20.54
CA TYR A 80 -10.56 -13.66 19.35
C TYR A 80 -10.99 -14.41 18.08
N PRO A 81 -11.02 -13.73 16.91
CA PRO A 81 -11.35 -14.38 15.65
C PRO A 81 -10.50 -15.64 15.47
N ASN A 82 -11.09 -16.83 15.46
CA ASN A 82 -10.33 -18.06 15.23
C ASN A 82 -11.13 -19.06 14.41
N ASN A 83 -10.40 -19.98 13.78
CA ASN A 83 -10.95 -21.16 13.14
C ASN A 83 -9.90 -22.30 13.15
N GLY A 84 -10.21 -23.43 12.51
CA GLY A 84 -9.26 -24.54 12.39
C GLY A 84 -7.93 -24.17 11.73
N ASP A 85 -7.93 -23.29 10.73
CA ASP A 85 -6.71 -22.86 10.04
C ASP A 85 -5.84 -21.97 10.93
N THR A 86 -6.44 -20.96 11.59
CA THR A 86 -5.71 -20.02 12.46
C THR A 86 -5.10 -20.71 13.67
N ASN A 87 -5.71 -21.82 14.13
CA ASN A 87 -5.22 -22.63 15.23
C ASN A 87 -4.05 -23.54 14.86
N ASN A 88 -3.72 -23.69 13.58
CA ASN A 88 -2.66 -24.59 13.09
C ASN A 88 -1.46 -23.87 12.48
N LEU A 89 -1.60 -22.62 12.04
CA LEU A 89 -0.49 -21.84 11.52
C LEU A 89 0.41 -21.35 12.67
N ASP A 90 1.71 -21.64 12.63
CA ASP A 90 2.65 -21.16 13.64
C ASP A 90 3.52 -20.02 13.08
N ALA A 91 3.44 -18.84 13.70
CA ALA A 91 4.24 -17.67 13.32
C ALA A 91 5.76 -17.92 13.43
N ARG A 92 6.21 -18.90 14.24
CA ARG A 92 7.63 -19.23 14.41
C ARG A 92 8.24 -19.99 13.22
N THR A 93 7.42 -20.73 12.49
CA THR A 93 7.86 -21.60 11.39
C THR A 93 7.29 -21.19 10.02
N SER A 94 6.23 -20.37 10.02
CA SER A 94 5.53 -19.94 8.80
C SER A 94 6.02 -18.58 8.34
N GLY A 95 7.01 -18.57 7.44
CA GLY A 95 7.58 -17.32 6.88
C GLY A 95 7.29 -17.04 5.41
N ASN A 96 6.52 -17.90 4.74
CA ASN A 96 6.16 -17.72 3.33
C ASN A 96 4.70 -17.25 3.19
N PRO A 97 4.45 -15.98 2.87
CA PRO A 97 3.10 -15.43 2.78
C PRO A 97 2.37 -15.85 1.50
N SER A 98 3.05 -16.49 0.55
CA SER A 98 2.43 -17.07 -0.65
C SER A 98 1.92 -18.49 -0.41
N SER A 99 2.16 -19.07 0.76
CA SER A 99 1.72 -20.44 1.06
C SER A 99 0.19 -20.51 1.25
N PRO A 100 -0.47 -21.61 0.85
CA PRO A 100 -1.93 -21.75 0.98
C PRO A 100 -2.43 -21.55 2.42
N SER A 101 -1.73 -22.12 3.41
CA SER A 101 -2.11 -21.99 4.83
C SER A 101 -2.15 -20.53 5.29
N TYR A 102 -1.21 -19.70 4.81
CA TYR A 102 -1.14 -18.27 5.15
C TYR A 102 -2.33 -17.49 4.58
N ASN A 103 -2.70 -17.80 3.33
CA ASN A 103 -3.86 -17.19 2.69
C ASN A 103 -5.16 -17.62 3.38
N LEU A 104 -5.27 -18.89 3.79
CA LEU A 104 -6.45 -19.41 4.47
C LEU A 104 -6.66 -18.76 5.85
N THR A 105 -5.61 -18.56 6.64
CA THR A 105 -5.76 -17.86 7.94
C THR A 105 -6.11 -16.39 7.75
N SER A 106 -5.54 -15.73 6.75
CA SER A 106 -5.88 -14.36 6.36
C SER A 106 -7.35 -14.24 5.92
N LEU A 107 -7.83 -15.21 5.14
CA LEU A 107 -9.23 -15.32 4.72
C LEU A 107 -10.16 -15.56 5.91
N ALA A 108 -9.77 -16.42 6.84
CA ALA A 108 -10.52 -16.67 8.06
C ALA A 108 -10.70 -15.38 8.87
N LEU A 109 -9.61 -14.63 9.06
CA LEU A 109 -9.65 -13.33 9.74
C LEU A 109 -10.59 -12.34 9.01
N TYR A 110 -10.49 -12.25 7.68
CA TYR A 110 -11.39 -11.42 6.86
C TYR A 110 -12.85 -11.79 7.09
N ASN A 111 -13.19 -13.07 6.95
CA ASN A 111 -14.56 -13.56 7.07
C ASN A 111 -15.15 -13.23 8.46
N LEU A 112 -14.38 -13.47 9.53
CA LEU A 112 -14.83 -13.24 10.90
C LEU A 112 -14.98 -11.75 11.25
N LEU A 113 -14.03 -10.89 10.83
CA LEU A 113 -14.10 -9.46 11.12
C LEU A 113 -15.09 -8.70 10.23
N PHE A 114 -15.22 -9.10 8.97
CA PHE A 114 -16.16 -8.47 8.04
C PHE A 114 -17.59 -8.99 8.23
N GLY A 115 -17.76 -10.19 8.78
CA GLY A 115 -19.04 -10.86 8.92
C GLY A 115 -19.49 -11.55 7.62
N ALA A 116 -18.55 -12.12 6.87
CA ALA A 116 -18.78 -12.83 5.62
C ALA A 116 -18.36 -14.30 5.71
N THR A 117 -18.76 -15.09 4.73
CA THR A 117 -18.29 -16.47 4.54
C THR A 117 -17.69 -16.64 3.15
N ASN A 118 -16.72 -17.55 3.02
CA ASN A 118 -16.10 -17.92 1.74
C ASN A 118 -15.55 -16.74 0.92
N GLY A 119 -15.08 -15.68 1.59
CA GLY A 119 -14.53 -14.51 0.91
C GLY A 119 -15.57 -13.62 0.26
N SER A 120 -16.85 -13.75 0.62
CA SER A 120 -17.90 -12.86 0.13
C SER A 120 -17.55 -11.39 0.44
N ARG A 121 -17.77 -10.51 -0.54
CA ARG A 121 -17.59 -9.05 -0.41
C ARG A 121 -18.84 -8.34 0.12
N THR A 122 -19.89 -9.11 0.39
CA THR A 122 -21.10 -8.64 1.05
C THR A 122 -21.21 -9.33 2.39
N PRO A 123 -21.42 -8.58 3.49
CA PRO A 123 -21.63 -9.19 4.79
C PRO A 123 -22.89 -10.05 4.78
N ASN A 124 -22.87 -11.14 5.53
CA ASN A 124 -24.01 -12.02 5.68
C ASN A 124 -25.15 -11.28 6.38
N ALA A 125 -26.40 -11.58 6.02
CA ALA A 125 -27.56 -10.92 6.62
C ALA A 125 -27.54 -11.09 8.14
N GLY A 126 -27.58 -9.98 8.87
CA GLY A 126 -27.55 -9.95 10.34
C GLY A 126 -26.17 -10.17 10.97
N ALA A 127 -25.12 -10.40 10.17
CA ALA A 127 -23.76 -10.47 10.69
C ALA A 127 -23.25 -9.07 11.07
N ARG A 128 -22.50 -9.00 12.17
CA ARG A 128 -21.84 -7.77 12.63
C ARG A 128 -20.49 -7.63 11.94
N SER A 129 -20.24 -6.47 11.35
CA SER A 129 -18.93 -6.11 10.80
C SER A 129 -18.15 -5.31 11.84
N TYR A 130 -16.99 -5.82 12.24
CA TYR A 130 -16.07 -5.18 13.19
C TYR A 130 -14.99 -4.36 12.49
N PHE A 131 -14.73 -4.66 11.21
CA PHE A 131 -13.76 -3.93 10.40
C PHE A 131 -14.24 -3.78 8.95
N LEU A 132 -14.03 -2.60 8.38
CA LEU A 132 -14.32 -2.31 6.98
C LEU A 132 -13.04 -2.34 6.16
N PHE A 133 -12.88 -3.39 5.36
CA PHE A 133 -11.73 -3.54 4.47
C PHE A 133 -11.90 -2.70 3.20
N LYS A 134 -10.89 -1.91 2.87
CA LYS A 134 -10.86 -1.19 1.59
C LYS A 134 -10.60 -2.17 0.44
N PRO A 135 -11.12 -1.94 -0.77
CA PRO A 135 -10.89 -2.83 -1.90
C PRO A 135 -9.41 -3.11 -2.20
N ASN A 136 -8.52 -2.13 -1.97
CA ASN A 136 -7.08 -2.27 -2.18
C ASN A 136 -6.34 -3.03 -1.07
N MET A 137 -7.03 -3.39 0.02
CA MET A 137 -6.54 -4.26 1.09
C MET A 137 -6.98 -5.72 0.87
N LEU A 138 -7.61 -6.03 -0.26
CA LEU A 138 -8.16 -7.36 -0.55
C LEU A 138 -7.55 -7.89 -1.84
N SER A 139 -7.31 -9.21 -1.86
CA SER A 139 -6.88 -9.93 -3.06
C SER A 139 -7.93 -10.97 -3.43
N PRO A 140 -8.26 -11.16 -4.72
CA PRO A 140 -7.81 -10.39 -5.89
C PRO A 140 -8.36 -8.95 -5.89
N ALA A 141 -7.81 -8.08 -6.73
CA ALA A 141 -8.29 -6.70 -6.87
C ALA A 141 -9.62 -6.62 -7.63
N ASP A 142 -9.94 -7.64 -8.43
CA ASP A 142 -11.23 -7.81 -9.08
C ASP A 142 -12.33 -8.01 -8.02
N GLN A 143 -13.27 -7.08 -7.99
CA GLN A 143 -14.37 -7.06 -7.00
C GLN A 143 -15.51 -8.02 -7.37
N THR A 144 -15.48 -8.61 -8.56
CA THR A 144 -16.43 -9.66 -8.94
C THR A 144 -16.05 -11.03 -8.36
N GLN A 145 -14.79 -11.19 -7.96
CA GLN A 145 -14.26 -12.42 -7.38
C GLN A 145 -14.27 -12.38 -5.85
N ASN A 146 -14.44 -13.56 -5.26
CA ASN A 146 -14.34 -13.73 -3.81
C ASN A 146 -12.94 -13.36 -3.32
N VAL A 147 -12.89 -12.76 -2.13
CA VAL A 147 -11.66 -12.47 -1.41
C VAL A 147 -10.96 -13.78 -1.08
N LEU A 148 -9.67 -13.83 -1.39
CA LEU A 148 -8.78 -14.95 -1.06
C LEU A 148 -7.95 -14.68 0.20
N TYR A 149 -7.63 -13.42 0.48
CA TYR A 149 -6.89 -12.99 1.68
C TYR A 149 -6.87 -11.45 1.79
N ILE A 150 -6.50 -10.97 2.98
CA ILE A 150 -6.22 -9.55 3.23
C ILE A 150 -4.80 -9.26 2.74
N ARG A 151 -4.68 -8.33 1.80
CA ARG A 151 -3.42 -7.94 1.17
C ARG A 151 -2.70 -6.87 1.99
N ASP A 152 -1.43 -7.09 2.26
CA ASP A 152 -0.52 -6.13 2.88
C ASP A 152 0.04 -5.10 1.86
N PRO A 153 0.69 -4.02 2.32
CA PRO A 153 1.27 -3.01 1.43
C PRO A 153 2.39 -3.51 0.51
N PHE A 154 2.91 -4.72 0.75
CA PHE A 154 3.96 -5.36 -0.04
C PHE A 154 3.39 -6.32 -1.11
N GLY A 155 2.07 -6.49 -1.14
CA GLY A 155 1.36 -7.28 -2.14
C GLY A 155 1.09 -8.74 -1.74
N TYR A 156 1.46 -9.13 -0.53
CA TYR A 156 1.27 -10.48 0.01
C TYR A 156 0.12 -10.54 1.02
N SER A 157 -0.23 -11.71 1.53
CA SER A 157 -1.25 -11.84 2.57
C SER A 157 -0.71 -11.47 3.95
N TYR A 158 -1.59 -10.94 4.81
CA TYR A 158 -1.31 -10.86 6.25
C TYR A 158 -1.32 -12.24 6.88
N GLY A 159 -0.35 -12.50 7.75
CA GLY A 159 -0.29 -13.68 8.60
C GLY A 159 -1.14 -13.47 9.84
N TYR A 160 -1.95 -14.47 10.16
CA TYR A 160 -2.76 -14.47 11.37
C TYR A 160 -2.74 -15.85 12.01
N SER A 161 -2.54 -15.91 13.32
CA SER A 161 -2.49 -17.15 14.08
C SER A 161 -3.08 -16.98 15.47
N THR A 162 -3.76 -18.03 15.93
CA THR A 162 -4.29 -18.18 17.29
C THR A 162 -3.78 -19.48 17.91
N ILE A 163 -2.70 -20.06 17.38
CA ILE A 163 -2.22 -21.40 17.76
C ILE A 163 -1.92 -21.52 19.26
N GLN A 164 -1.29 -20.51 19.86
CA GLN A 164 -0.97 -20.53 21.28
C GLN A 164 -2.25 -20.47 22.12
N ALA A 165 -3.20 -19.60 21.76
CA ALA A 165 -4.49 -19.51 22.43
C ALA A 165 -5.31 -20.81 22.31
N ALA A 166 -5.22 -21.49 21.17
CA ALA A 166 -5.98 -22.71 20.89
C ALA A 166 -5.38 -23.96 21.54
N THR A 167 -4.06 -24.04 21.64
CA THR A 167 -3.35 -25.24 22.13
C THR A 167 -2.83 -25.09 23.56
N ALA A 168 -2.79 -23.87 24.09
CA ALA A 168 -2.11 -23.52 25.34
C ALA A 168 -0.60 -23.88 25.36
N ASP A 169 0.00 -24.13 24.19
CA ASP A 169 1.41 -24.49 24.03
C ASP A 169 2.27 -23.23 23.85
N THR A 170 3.02 -22.86 24.88
CA THR A 170 3.91 -21.67 24.89
C THR A 170 5.11 -21.79 23.94
N THR A 171 5.35 -22.98 23.37
CA THR A 171 6.38 -23.20 22.37
C THR A 171 5.92 -22.81 20.95
N LYS A 172 4.64 -22.52 20.76
CA LYS A 172 4.02 -22.12 19.49
C LYS A 172 3.48 -20.70 19.58
N GLY A 173 3.52 -19.96 18.46
CA GLY A 173 3.09 -18.56 18.43
C GLY A 173 4.00 -17.65 19.28
N TYR A 174 3.79 -16.34 19.21
CA TYR A 174 4.54 -15.37 20.03
C TYR A 174 3.67 -14.73 21.11
N ASN A 175 2.37 -14.66 20.90
CA ASN A 175 1.41 -14.06 21.79
C ASN A 175 0.38 -15.11 22.29
N PRO A 176 0.06 -15.15 23.59
CA PRO A 176 -0.97 -16.05 24.13
C PRO A 176 -2.38 -15.79 23.60
N THR A 177 -2.63 -14.67 22.93
CA THR A 177 -3.95 -14.29 22.39
C THR A 177 -4.05 -14.55 20.89
N PHE A 178 -3.33 -13.76 20.08
CA PHE A 178 -3.20 -13.94 18.65
C PHE A 178 -1.93 -13.26 18.14
N ASP A 179 -1.37 -13.81 17.08
CA ASP A 179 -0.28 -13.22 16.31
C ASP A 179 -0.85 -12.65 15.01
N LEU A 180 -0.51 -11.40 14.69
CA LEU A 180 -0.86 -10.72 13.44
C LEU A 180 0.39 -10.05 12.88
N TRP A 181 0.74 -10.37 11.63
CA TRP A 181 1.96 -9.85 11.01
C TRP A 181 1.89 -9.71 9.49
N SER A 182 2.75 -8.85 8.95
CA SER A 182 3.14 -8.78 7.54
C SER A 182 4.62 -9.17 7.45
N THR A 183 5.00 -9.89 6.40
CA THR A 183 6.39 -10.30 6.19
C THR A 183 7.29 -9.18 5.69
N GLY A 184 6.76 -7.96 5.48
CA GLY A 184 7.54 -6.83 4.97
C GLY A 184 8.09 -7.06 3.56
N GLY A 185 7.41 -7.91 2.76
CA GLY A 185 7.87 -8.36 1.45
C GLY A 185 8.89 -9.50 1.47
N GLY A 186 9.20 -10.05 2.65
CA GLY A 186 9.96 -11.29 2.79
C GLY A 186 9.14 -12.51 2.40
N THR A 187 9.80 -13.56 1.91
CA THR A 187 9.14 -14.79 1.46
C THR A 187 9.65 -16.04 2.17
N THR A 188 10.57 -15.86 3.12
CA THR A 188 11.21 -16.95 3.87
C THR A 188 11.22 -16.65 5.37
N THR A 189 11.43 -17.69 6.18
CA THR A 189 11.63 -17.56 7.64
C THR A 189 12.92 -16.84 8.01
N ASN A 190 13.88 -16.71 7.09
CA ASN A 190 15.09 -15.91 7.33
C ASN A 190 14.80 -14.40 7.28
N ASP A 191 13.65 -13.98 6.76
CA ASP A 191 13.25 -12.58 6.63
C ASP A 191 12.52 -12.03 7.86
N VAL A 192 12.44 -12.79 8.96
CA VAL A 192 11.77 -12.38 10.23
C VAL A 192 12.17 -10.97 10.72
N PRO A 193 13.44 -10.51 10.60
CA PRO A 193 13.80 -9.15 11.00
C PRO A 193 13.09 -8.03 10.22
N LYS A 194 12.52 -8.33 9.04
CA LYS A 194 11.77 -7.37 8.21
C LYS A 194 10.29 -7.31 8.57
N TRP A 195 9.79 -8.26 9.37
CA TRP A 195 8.37 -8.41 9.63
C TRP A 195 7.83 -7.21 10.43
N ILE A 196 6.61 -6.82 10.10
CA ILE A 196 5.80 -5.88 10.87
C ILE A 196 4.77 -6.72 11.62
N LYS A 197 4.65 -6.54 12.94
CA LYS A 197 4.02 -7.54 13.81
C LYS A 197 3.45 -6.91 15.08
N ASN A 198 2.54 -7.62 15.76
CA ASN A 198 1.90 -7.18 17.00
C ASN A 198 2.58 -7.66 18.30
N TRP A 199 3.82 -8.18 18.21
CA TRP A 199 4.62 -8.64 19.36
C TRP A 199 6.04 -8.08 19.34
#